data_AF-A0A521ZSF5-F1
#
_entry.id   AF-A0A521ZSF5-F1
#
_cell.length_a   1.000
_cell.length_b   1.000
_cell.length_c   1.000
_cell.angle_alpha   90.00
_cell.angle_beta   90.00
_cell.angle_gamma   90.00
#
_symmetry.space_group_name_H-M   'P 1'
#
loop_
_entity.id
_entity.type
_entity.pdbx_description
1 polymer ?
#
loop_
_entity_poly.entity_id
_entity_poly.type
_entity_poly.pdbx_seq_one_letter_code
_entity_poly.pdbx_strand_id
1 'polypeptide(L)'
;MDKSLKIESVATQIRNIFNNSTIKKTRVHSRKHYGDWNQFCAALDTIEDTCLAIDNFQKGTNDLFIKNPYLAIYGLLQALFIQQDAVNYLKVSLFGGKGIDWRDKKYIELFKIRQIRNETIGHPVRTNKKGKESKYA
;
A
#
# COMPACT_ATOMS: atom_id res chain seq x y z
N MET A 1 -15.81 19.96 8.08
CA MET A 1 -14.65 19.19 7.58
C MET A 1 -14.92 17.74 7.88
N ASP A 2 -15.22 16.96 6.85
CA ASP A 2 -15.40 15.52 7.01
C ASP A 2 -14.08 14.94 7.55
N LYS A 3 -14.15 14.31 8.73
CA LYS A 3 -12.97 13.82 9.44
C LYS A 3 -12.59 12.52 8.75
N SER A 4 -11.93 12.64 7.58
CA SER A 4 -11.44 11.51 6.80
C SER A 4 -10.79 10.51 7.73
N LEU A 5 -11.39 9.32 7.83
CA LEU A 5 -10.85 8.24 8.65
C LEU A 5 -9.44 7.93 8.15
N LYS A 6 -8.46 7.97 9.06
CA LYS A 6 -7.10 7.54 8.74
C LYS A 6 -7.09 6.05 8.42
N ILE A 7 -6.26 5.65 7.46
CA ILE A 7 -6.13 4.25 7.03
C ILE A 7 -5.75 3.32 8.20
N GLU A 8 -4.92 3.80 9.14
CA GLU A 8 -4.56 3.08 10.37
C GLU A 8 -5.80 2.71 11.20
N SER A 9 -6.73 3.66 11.38
CA SER A 9 -7.97 3.45 12.15
C SER A 9 -8.87 2.42 11.46
N VAL A 10 -8.96 2.48 10.13
CA VAL A 10 -9.74 1.51 9.35
C VAL A 10 -9.12 0.11 9.44
N ALA A 11 -7.79 0.00 9.35
CA ALA A 11 -7.08 -1.27 9.51
C ALA A 11 -7.31 -1.88 10.91
N THR A 12 -7.23 -1.08 11.97
CA THR A 12 -7.55 -1.52 13.34
C THR A 12 -9.00 -1.99 13.47
N GLN A 13 -9.96 -1.25 12.90
CA GLN A 13 -11.36 -1.64 12.91
C GLN A 13 -11.59 -2.98 12.19
N ILE A 14 -10.98 -3.17 11.02
CA ILE A 14 -11.03 -4.44 10.29
C ILE A 14 -10.43 -5.56 11.17
N ARG A 15 -9.24 -5.35 11.74
CA ARG A 15 -8.58 -6.34 12.62
C ARG A 15 -9.49 -6.76 13.78
N ASN A 16 -10.12 -5.81 14.46
CA ASN A 16 -11.04 -6.07 15.58
C ASN A 16 -12.29 -6.87 15.15
N ILE A 17 -12.86 -6.55 14.00
CA ILE A 17 -14.02 -7.26 13.44
C ILE A 17 -13.72 -8.76 13.25
N PHE A 18 -12.51 -9.10 12.80
CA PHE A 18 -12.11 -10.47 12.51
C PHE A 18 -11.53 -11.20 13.72
N ASN A 19 -10.78 -10.52 14.58
CA ASN A 19 -10.21 -11.13 15.79
C ASN A 19 -11.30 -11.68 16.73
N ASN A 20 -12.44 -11.00 16.78
CA ASN A 20 -13.58 -11.36 17.63
C ASN A 20 -14.52 -12.43 17.01
N SER A 21 -14.19 -13.03 15.87
CA SER A 21 -15.08 -14.01 15.23
C SER A 21 -14.36 -15.10 14.44
N THR A 22 -14.35 -16.32 14.97
CA THR A 22 -13.83 -17.51 14.28
C THR A 22 -14.52 -17.74 12.93
N ILE A 23 -15.84 -17.52 12.83
CA ILE A 23 -16.60 -17.66 11.58
C ILE A 23 -16.07 -16.71 10.49
N LYS A 24 -15.74 -15.46 10.84
CA LYS A 24 -15.20 -14.50 9.88
C LYS A 24 -13.79 -14.87 9.43
N LYS A 25 -12.94 -15.37 10.35
CA LYS A 25 -11.61 -15.91 10.02
C LYS A 25 -11.73 -17.08 9.04
N THR A 26 -12.62 -18.02 9.33
CA THR A 26 -12.90 -19.16 8.45
C THR A 26 -13.41 -18.71 7.08
N ARG A 27 -14.28 -17.70 7.00
CA ARG A 27 -14.77 -17.20 5.69
C ARG A 27 -13.66 -16.62 4.80
N VAL A 28 -12.68 -15.92 5.36
CA VAL A 28 -11.52 -15.46 4.60
C VAL A 28 -10.65 -16.65 4.18
N HIS A 29 -10.35 -17.55 5.10
CA HIS A 29 -9.55 -18.75 4.84
C HIS A 29 -10.18 -19.70 3.80
N SER A 30 -11.50 -19.87 3.83
CA SER A 30 -12.23 -20.76 2.92
C SER A 30 -12.32 -20.23 1.49
N ARG A 31 -11.95 -18.96 1.23
CA ARG A 31 -11.87 -18.38 -0.13
C ARG A 31 -10.54 -18.72 -0.79
N LYS A 32 -10.23 -20.01 -0.98
CA LYS A 32 -8.93 -20.50 -1.49
C LYS A 32 -8.36 -19.77 -2.72
N HIS A 33 -9.19 -19.20 -3.59
CA HIS A 33 -8.76 -18.47 -4.78
C HIS A 33 -8.47 -16.97 -4.56
N TYR A 34 -8.95 -16.40 -3.46
CA TYR A 34 -8.94 -14.94 -3.21
C TYR A 34 -8.45 -14.56 -1.81
N GLY A 35 -8.43 -15.49 -0.87
CA GLY A 35 -8.14 -15.25 0.53
C GLY A 35 -7.28 -16.35 1.12
N ASP A 36 -6.14 -15.92 1.65
CA ASP A 36 -5.36 -16.65 2.63
C ASP A 36 -5.37 -15.83 3.92
N TRP A 37 -5.70 -16.47 5.05
CA TRP A 37 -5.77 -15.82 6.34
C TRP A 37 -4.42 -15.22 6.75
N ASN A 38 -3.31 -15.91 6.42
CA ASN A 38 -1.97 -15.43 6.76
C ASN A 38 -1.62 -14.17 5.96
N GLN A 39 -1.89 -14.19 4.64
CA GLN A 39 -1.70 -13.02 3.80
C GLN A 39 -2.66 -11.87 4.16
N PHE A 40 -3.87 -12.15 4.64
CA PHE A 40 -4.80 -11.13 5.15
C PHE A 40 -4.23 -10.43 6.38
N CYS A 41 -3.72 -11.18 7.35
CA CYS A 41 -3.01 -10.61 8.50
C CYS A 41 -1.78 -9.82 8.06
N ALA A 42 -0.94 -10.39 7.19
CA ALA A 42 0.25 -9.72 6.67
C ALA A 42 -0.09 -8.42 5.95
N ALA A 43 -1.22 -8.34 5.23
CA ALA A 43 -1.66 -7.10 4.60
C ALA A 43 -2.10 -6.03 5.62
N LEU A 44 -2.76 -6.42 6.72
CA LEU A 44 -3.08 -5.49 7.81
C LEU A 44 -1.80 -4.98 8.49
N ASP A 45 -0.86 -5.88 8.77
CA ASP A 45 0.43 -5.54 9.39
C ASP A 45 1.24 -4.62 8.48
N THR A 46 1.28 -4.91 7.17
CA THR A 46 1.95 -4.05 6.17
C THR A 46 1.35 -2.65 6.13
N ILE A 47 0.02 -2.49 6.25
CA ILE A 47 -0.60 -1.17 6.32
C ILE A 47 -0.14 -0.40 7.56
N GLU A 48 -0.07 -1.07 8.71
CA GLU A 48 0.37 -0.46 9.96
C GLU A 48 1.86 -0.07 9.92
N ASP A 49 2.73 -0.97 9.46
CA ASP A 49 4.17 -0.73 9.30
C ASP A 49 4.44 0.44 8.34
N THR A 50 3.70 0.51 7.24
CA THR A 50 3.84 1.61 6.27
C THR A 50 3.33 2.93 6.82
N CYS A 51 2.27 2.96 7.64
CA CYS A 51 1.85 4.17 8.34
C CYS A 51 2.93 4.67 9.28
N LEU A 52 3.52 3.78 10.09
CA LEU A 52 4.63 4.12 10.97
C LEU A 52 5.85 4.64 10.21
N ALA A 53 6.20 4.03 9.08
CA ALA A 53 7.29 4.48 8.22
C ALA A 53 7.05 5.88 7.65
N ILE A 54 5.83 6.16 7.16
CA ILE A 54 5.45 7.47 6.62
C ILE A 54 5.47 8.54 7.72
N ASP A 55 4.88 8.25 8.88
CA ASP A 55 4.87 9.17 10.03
C ASP A 55 6.29 9.49 10.51
N ASN A 56 7.16 8.48 10.57
CA ASN A 56 8.56 8.67 10.97
C ASN A 56 9.33 9.53 9.96
N PHE A 57 9.10 9.32 8.65
CA PHE A 57 9.67 10.16 7.61
C PHE A 57 9.21 11.63 7.76
N GLN A 58 7.92 11.86 7.98
CA GLN A 58 7.35 13.20 8.13
C GLN A 58 7.83 13.96 9.36
N LYS A 59 8.10 13.25 10.47
CA LYS A 59 8.58 13.88 11.70
C LYS A 59 9.98 14.49 11.56
N GLY A 60 10.75 14.15 10.53
CA GLY A 60 12.02 14.83 10.17
C GLY A 60 13.13 14.78 11.22
N THR A 61 12.93 14.08 12.34
CA THR A 61 13.81 14.09 13.52
C THR A 61 14.76 12.90 13.59
N ASN A 62 14.68 11.95 12.65
CA ASN A 62 15.59 10.80 12.70
C ASN A 62 16.92 11.15 12.02
N ASP A 63 17.99 11.17 12.81
CA ASP A 63 19.37 11.36 12.39
C ASP A 63 19.75 10.49 11.17
N LEU A 64 19.16 9.29 11.09
CA LEU A 64 19.29 8.37 9.97
C LEU A 64 18.80 8.95 8.63
N PHE A 65 17.70 9.70 8.62
CA PHE A 65 17.16 10.32 7.41
C PHE A 65 17.97 11.52 6.96
N ILE A 66 18.46 12.33 7.91
CA ILE A 66 19.36 13.46 7.63
C ILE A 66 20.68 12.95 7.04
N LYS A 67 21.22 11.87 7.61
CA LYS A 67 22.48 11.25 7.17
C LYS A 67 22.34 10.43 5.89
N ASN A 68 21.14 9.92 5.57
CA ASN A 68 20.90 9.04 4.42
C ASN A 68 19.63 9.45 3.63
N PRO A 69 19.62 10.65 3.01
CA PRO A 69 18.42 11.20 2.37
C PRO A 69 17.90 10.34 1.22
N TYR A 70 18.78 9.71 0.43
CA TYR A 70 18.39 8.80 -0.65
C TYR A 70 17.68 7.56 -0.14
N LEU A 71 18.23 6.91 0.90
CA LEU A 71 17.61 5.74 1.51
C LEU A 71 16.27 6.09 2.16
N ALA A 72 16.16 7.28 2.76
CA ALA A 72 14.92 7.80 3.32
C ALA A 72 13.83 7.93 2.25
N ILE A 73 14.15 8.56 1.11
CA ILE A 73 13.23 8.71 -0.02
C ILE A 73 12.87 7.36 -0.62
N TYR A 74 13.84 6.44 -0.75
CA TYR A 74 13.60 5.10 -1.27
C TYR A 74 12.64 4.32 -0.37
N GLY A 75 12.86 4.40 0.94
CA GLY A 75 11.98 3.81 1.95
C GLY A 75 10.57 4.38 1.90
N LEU A 76 10.42 5.71 1.79
CA LEU A 76 9.11 6.36 1.69
C LEU A 76 8.34 5.91 0.46
N LEU A 77 8.97 5.98 -0.72
CA LEU A 77 8.33 5.57 -1.98
C LEU A 77 7.96 4.09 -1.96
N GLN A 78 8.83 3.24 -1.39
CA GLN A 78 8.53 1.81 -1.21
C GLN A 78 7.36 1.60 -0.24
N ALA A 79 7.32 2.31 0.89
CA ALA A 79 6.24 2.21 1.87
C ALA A 79 4.89 2.58 1.25
N LEU A 80 4.82 3.70 0.51
CA LEU A 80 3.61 4.10 -0.20
C LEU A 80 3.17 3.06 -1.24
N PHE A 81 4.12 2.46 -1.96
CA PHE A 81 3.83 1.45 -2.96
C PHE A 81 3.26 0.16 -2.35
N ILE A 82 3.92 -0.39 -1.32
CA ILE A 82 3.48 -1.65 -0.69
C ILE A 82 2.21 -1.46 0.16
N GLN A 83 1.96 -0.26 0.69
CA GLN A 83 0.68 0.06 1.33
C GLN A 83 -0.49 -0.08 0.37
N GLN A 84 -0.33 0.39 -0.88
CA GLN A 84 -1.36 0.21 -1.92
C GLN A 84 -1.57 -1.26 -2.27
N ASP A 85 -0.49 -2.05 -2.38
CA ASP A 85 -0.59 -3.48 -2.65
C ASP A 85 -1.30 -4.23 -1.52
N ALA A 86 -1.02 -3.88 -0.26
CA ALA A 86 -1.71 -4.41 0.90
C ALA A 86 -3.21 -4.08 0.91
N VAL A 87 -3.58 -2.84 0.59
CA VAL A 87 -4.99 -2.43 0.44
C VAL A 87 -5.69 -3.23 -0.66
N ASN A 88 -5.03 -3.42 -1.81
CA ASN A 88 -5.56 -4.23 -2.90
C ASN A 88 -5.77 -5.69 -2.48
N TYR A 89 -4.79 -6.25 -1.76
CA TYR A 89 -4.92 -7.60 -1.22
C TYR A 89 -6.12 -7.72 -0.27
N LEU A 90 -6.27 -6.78 0.68
CA LEU A 90 -7.42 -6.77 1.58
C LEU A 90 -8.74 -6.69 0.82
N LYS A 91 -8.83 -5.85 -0.21
CA LYS A 91 -10.03 -5.75 -1.06
C LYS A 91 -10.39 -7.11 -1.66
N VAL A 92 -9.42 -7.80 -2.25
CA VAL A 92 -9.64 -9.09 -2.91
C VAL A 92 -9.98 -10.18 -1.88
N SER A 93 -9.31 -10.18 -0.73
CA SER A 93 -9.58 -11.15 0.35
C SER A 93 -10.99 -10.96 0.96
N LEU A 94 -11.37 -9.70 1.23
CA LEU A 94 -12.66 -9.34 1.87
C LEU A 94 -13.86 -9.46 0.93
N PHE A 95 -13.70 -9.17 -0.37
CA PHE A 95 -14.84 -9.07 -1.30
C PHE A 95 -14.74 -10.01 -2.51
N GLY A 96 -13.61 -10.68 -2.71
CA GLY A 96 -13.33 -11.45 -3.92
C GLY A 96 -13.15 -10.59 -5.17
N GLY A 97 -13.11 -11.27 -6.32
CA GLY A 97 -13.09 -10.64 -7.63
C GLY A 97 -11.74 -10.02 -8.02
N LYS A 98 -11.76 -9.15 -9.04
CA LYS A 98 -10.55 -8.51 -9.59
C LYS A 98 -9.95 -7.50 -8.62
N GLY A 99 -8.63 -7.34 -8.64
CA GLY A 99 -7.94 -6.29 -7.90
C GLY A 99 -8.36 -4.88 -8.32
N ILE A 100 -7.89 -3.89 -7.56
CA ILE A 100 -8.04 -2.47 -7.85
C ILE A 100 -7.35 -2.14 -9.17
N ASP A 101 -8.10 -1.56 -10.12
CA ASP A 101 -7.50 -0.94 -11.29
C ASP A 101 -7.03 0.47 -10.94
N TRP A 102 -5.74 0.60 -10.67
CA TRP A 102 -5.14 1.90 -10.33
C TRP A 102 -5.25 2.92 -11.46
N ARG A 103 -5.49 2.51 -12.71
CA ARG A 103 -5.65 3.44 -13.84
C ARG A 103 -7.04 4.08 -13.90
N ASP A 104 -7.98 3.61 -13.09
CA ASP A 104 -9.29 4.25 -12.94
C ASP A 104 -9.10 5.71 -12.48
N LYS A 105 -9.90 6.63 -13.03
CA LYS A 105 -9.89 8.06 -12.68
C LYS A 105 -10.03 8.28 -11.17
N LYS A 106 -10.75 7.41 -10.47
CA LYS A 106 -10.92 7.45 -9.01
C LYS A 106 -9.59 7.30 -8.25
N TYR A 107 -8.61 6.59 -8.81
CA TYR A 107 -7.36 6.24 -8.15
C TYR A 107 -6.13 6.88 -8.82
N ILE A 108 -6.33 7.86 -9.70
CA ILE A 108 -5.26 8.40 -10.54
C ILE A 108 -4.10 9.01 -9.73
N GLU A 109 -4.38 9.66 -8.58
CA GLU A 109 -3.34 10.20 -7.71
C GLU A 109 -2.51 9.09 -7.03
N LEU A 110 -3.16 7.99 -6.61
CA LEU A 110 -2.45 6.82 -6.06
C LEU A 110 -1.59 6.15 -7.15
N PHE A 111 -2.08 6.11 -8.38
CA PHE A 111 -1.34 5.58 -9.51
C PHE A 111 -0.10 6.41 -9.84
N LYS A 112 -0.17 7.75 -9.76
CA LYS A 112 1.01 8.62 -9.92
C LYS A 112 2.12 8.25 -8.95
N ILE A 113 1.80 7.94 -7.69
CA ILE A 113 2.80 7.50 -6.71
C ILE A 113 3.50 6.22 -7.17
N ARG A 114 2.74 5.26 -7.73
CA ARG A 114 3.34 4.03 -8.31
C ARG A 114 4.25 4.35 -9.48
N GLN A 115 3.88 5.31 -10.34
CA GLN A 115 4.71 5.74 -11.46
C GLN A 115 6.01 6.37 -10.97
N ILE A 116 5.92 7.34 -10.06
CA ILE A 116 7.09 8.00 -9.47
C ILE A 116 8.04 6.96 -8.87
N ARG A 117 7.54 6.04 -8.03
CA ARG A 117 8.37 4.97 -7.45
C ARG A 117 9.08 4.15 -8.53
N ASN A 118 8.34 3.71 -9.54
CA ASN A 118 8.87 2.86 -10.61
C ASN A 118 9.89 3.59 -11.49
N GLU A 119 9.69 4.88 -11.75
CA GLU A 119 10.57 5.71 -12.58
C GLU A 119 11.84 6.12 -11.82
N THR A 120 11.70 6.49 -10.53
CA THR A 120 12.83 6.94 -9.70
C THR A 120 13.73 5.80 -9.23
N ILE A 121 13.16 4.72 -8.69
CA ILE A 121 13.94 3.63 -8.03
C ILE A 121 14.08 2.42 -8.94
N GLY A 122 13.08 2.18 -9.81
CA GLY A 122 13.12 1.05 -10.73
C GLY A 122 14.16 1.21 -11.85
N HIS A 123 14.84 2.37 -11.92
CA HIS A 123 15.83 2.75 -12.93
C HIS A 123 15.59 2.07 -14.27
N PRO A 124 14.47 2.33 -14.96
CA PRO A 124 14.29 1.82 -16.30
C PRO A 124 15.33 2.50 -17.20
N VAL A 125 16.52 1.90 -17.33
CA VAL A 125 17.58 2.32 -18.28
C VAL A 125 17.05 2.34 -19.72
N ARG A 126 15.87 1.74 -19.96
CA ARG A 126 15.02 1.96 -21.13
C ARG A 126 13.55 2.08 -20.73
N THR A 127 13.01 3.31 -20.74
CA THR A 127 11.56 3.57 -20.71
C THR A 127 10.95 3.61 -22.11
N ASN A 128 11.63 3.09 -23.14
CA ASN A 128 11.03 2.90 -24.47
C ASN A 128 10.15 1.63 -24.50
N LYS A 129 9.06 1.63 -23.73
CA LYS A 129 7.89 0.81 -24.08
C LYS A 129 7.13 1.57 -25.16
N LYS A 130 7.32 1.17 -26.43
CA LYS A 130 6.64 1.65 -27.65
C LYS A 130 5.52 2.68 -27.37
N GLY A 131 5.85 3.97 -27.42
CA GLY A 131 4.87 5.06 -27.49
C GLY A 131 4.47 5.80 -26.20
N LYS A 132 5.19 5.67 -25.08
CA LYS A 132 4.99 6.55 -23.91
C LYS A 132 6.28 7.19 -23.43
N GLU A 133 6.43 8.48 -23.71
CA GLU A 133 7.48 9.32 -23.13
C GLU A 133 7.19 9.61 -21.64
N SER A 134 8.25 9.68 -20.83
CA SER A 134 8.17 10.10 -19.43
C SER A 134 7.69 11.55 -19.35
N LYS A 135 6.71 11.83 -18.48
CA LYS A 135 6.18 13.19 -18.26
C LYS A 135 6.83 13.92 -17.08
N TYR A 136 7.76 13.26 -16.38
CA TYR A 136 8.30 13.73 -15.10
C TYR A 136 9.83 13.59 -15.00
N ALA A 137 10.51 13.47 -16.14
CA ALA A 137 11.98 13.55 -16.23
C ALA A 137 12.43 15.01 -16.22
#